data_AF-A0A0B8WKV2-F1
#
_entry.id   AF-A0A0B8WKV2-F1
#
_cell.length_a   1.000
_cell.length_b   1.000
_cell.length_c   1.000
_cell.angle_alpha   90.00
_cell.angle_beta   90.00
_cell.angle_gamma   90.00
#
_symmetry.space_group_name_H-M   'P 1'
#
loop_
_entity.id
_entity.type
_entity.pdbx_description
1 polymer ?
#
loop_
_entity_poly.entity_id
_entity_poly.type
_entity_poly.pdbx_seq_one_letter_code
_entity_poly.pdbx_strand_id
1 'polypeptide(L)'
;MKKVFLTLALSVFASSFASAETITYANSEGCQIEVENRRNGMVLYISADGDQEIIGVTHDRTKGSFAYCADQALQVHSYAGSAGELIMLSCSAHKNDRATTRGRADIEFIGEELKSVRLEGHVKKMFGWKKDAQINCVDLERQ
;
A
#
# COMPACT_ATOMS: atom_id res chain seq x y z
N MET A 1 -64.09 -20.33 7.56
CA MET A 1 -62.99 -19.35 7.34
C MET A 1 -61.70 -20.14 7.14
N LYS A 2 -61.21 -20.25 5.90
CA LYS A 2 -60.02 -21.04 5.53
C LYS A 2 -58.77 -20.20 5.81
N LYS A 3 -57.88 -20.71 6.66
CA LYS A 3 -56.58 -20.07 6.98
C LYS A 3 -55.61 -20.35 5.83
N VAL A 4 -55.16 -19.29 5.17
CA VAL A 4 -54.13 -19.32 4.12
C VAL A 4 -52.77 -19.30 4.82
N PHE A 5 -51.98 -20.35 4.63
CA PHE A 5 -50.56 -20.36 4.99
C PHE A 5 -49.78 -19.69 3.85
N LEU A 6 -49.21 -18.53 4.13
CA LEU A 6 -48.30 -17.82 3.23
C LEU A 6 -46.87 -18.24 3.60
N THR A 7 -46.27 -19.13 2.82
CA THR A 7 -44.88 -19.55 3.01
C THR A 7 -43.96 -18.49 2.39
N LEU A 8 -43.27 -17.73 3.24
CA LEU A 8 -42.30 -16.73 2.84
C LEU A 8 -41.01 -17.45 2.42
N ALA A 9 -40.70 -17.49 1.13
CA ALA A 9 -39.42 -17.98 0.62
C ALA A 9 -38.33 -16.93 0.90
N LEU A 10 -37.50 -17.20 1.92
CA LEU A 10 -36.35 -16.40 2.26
C LEU A 10 -35.21 -16.73 1.28
N SER A 11 -35.03 -15.92 0.23
CA SER A 11 -33.86 -16.00 -0.64
C SER A 11 -32.65 -15.44 0.10
N VAL A 12 -31.83 -16.33 0.66
CA VAL A 12 -30.51 -15.98 1.21
C VAL A 12 -29.60 -15.65 0.03
N PHE A 13 -29.42 -14.36 -0.24
CA PHE A 13 -28.29 -13.89 -1.05
C PHE A 13 -27.02 -14.18 -0.26
N ALA A 14 -26.40 -15.34 -0.51
CA ALA A 14 -25.03 -15.60 -0.11
C ALA A 14 -24.13 -14.71 -0.97
N SER A 15 -23.90 -13.48 -0.52
CA SER A 15 -22.85 -12.63 -1.05
C SER A 15 -21.53 -13.33 -0.76
N SER A 16 -20.95 -13.99 -1.75
CA SER A 16 -19.59 -14.52 -1.67
C SER A 16 -18.65 -13.33 -1.46
N PHE A 17 -18.27 -13.09 -0.20
CA PHE A 17 -17.16 -12.20 0.12
C PHE A 17 -15.91 -12.87 -0.42
N ALA A 18 -15.47 -12.47 -1.62
CA ALA A 18 -14.12 -12.77 -2.07
C ALA A 18 -13.17 -12.10 -1.10
N SER A 19 -12.65 -12.87 -0.13
CA SER A 19 -11.58 -12.39 0.75
C SER A 19 -10.41 -12.03 -0.14
N ALA A 20 -9.97 -10.77 -0.09
CA ALA A 20 -8.75 -10.37 -0.78
C ALA A 20 -7.60 -11.24 -0.25
N GLU A 21 -6.85 -11.87 -1.15
CA GLU A 21 -5.69 -12.67 -0.77
C GLU A 21 -4.64 -11.74 -0.17
N THR A 22 -4.27 -12.00 1.08
CA THR A 22 -3.27 -11.23 1.82
C THR A 22 -2.03 -12.09 2.01
N ILE A 23 -0.88 -11.59 1.54
CA ILE A 23 0.42 -12.24 1.69
C ILE A 23 1.23 -11.44 2.69
N THR A 24 1.81 -12.10 3.69
CA THR A 24 2.65 -11.44 4.68
C THR A 24 4.12 -11.65 4.36
N TYR A 25 4.89 -10.58 4.43
CA TYR A 25 6.34 -10.57 4.34
C TYR A 25 6.92 -10.02 5.64
N ALA A 26 8.03 -10.58 6.10
CA ALA A 26 8.72 -10.07 7.28
C ALA A 26 10.23 -10.24 7.15
N ASN A 27 10.98 -9.55 8.00
CA ASN A 27 12.42 -9.75 8.15
C ASN A 27 12.83 -9.87 9.63
N SER A 28 14.08 -10.24 9.87
CA SER A 28 14.62 -10.38 11.23
C SER A 28 14.81 -9.05 11.98
N GLU A 29 14.74 -7.92 11.28
CA GLU A 29 14.89 -6.56 11.84
C GLU A 29 13.56 -6.03 12.42
N GLY A 30 12.46 -6.77 12.28
CA GLY A 30 11.16 -6.40 12.82
C GLY A 30 10.25 -5.66 11.85
N CYS A 31 10.59 -5.63 10.54
CA CYS A 31 9.64 -5.23 9.51
C CYS A 31 8.61 -6.32 9.25
N GLN A 32 7.35 -5.90 9.12
CA GLN A 32 6.25 -6.72 8.64
C GLN A 32 5.46 -5.94 7.58
N ILE A 33 5.16 -6.60 6.45
CA ILE A 33 4.37 -6.03 5.36
C ILE A 33 3.28 -7.00 4.96
N GLU A 34 2.03 -6.57 5.08
CA GLU A 34 0.88 -7.29 4.55
C GLU A 34 0.52 -6.73 3.18
N VAL A 35 0.58 -7.58 2.16
CA VAL A 35 0.26 -7.25 0.77
C VAL A 35 -1.13 -7.79 0.46
N GLU A 36 -2.11 -6.90 0.38
CA GLU A 36 -3.47 -7.21 0.01
C GLU A 36 -3.65 -6.99 -1.50
N ASN A 37 -3.84 -8.09 -2.25
CA ASN A 37 -4.12 -8.02 -3.67
C ASN A 37 -5.61 -7.71 -3.92
N ARG A 38 -5.86 -6.63 -4.66
CA ARG A 38 -7.20 -6.13 -5.01
C ARG A 38 -7.41 -6.19 -6.51
N ARG A 39 -8.66 -6.07 -6.96
CA ARG A 39 -9.00 -6.10 -8.40
C ARG A 39 -8.15 -5.15 -9.26
N ASN A 40 -7.82 -3.96 -8.74
CA ASN A 40 -7.18 -2.89 -9.52
C ASN A 40 -5.73 -2.59 -9.09
N GLY A 41 -5.16 -3.37 -8.18
CA GLY A 41 -3.81 -3.16 -7.69
C GLY A 41 -3.56 -3.88 -6.38
N MET A 42 -2.57 -3.40 -5.65
CA MET A 42 -2.20 -3.93 -4.34
C MET A 42 -2.13 -2.81 -3.31
N VAL A 43 -2.36 -3.19 -2.06
CA VAL A 43 -2.17 -2.33 -0.88
C VAL A 43 -1.15 -3.00 0.02
N LEU A 44 -0.11 -2.27 0.38
CA LEU A 44 0.92 -2.70 1.33
C LEU A 44 0.65 -2.00 2.65
N TYR A 45 0.37 -2.78 3.70
CA TYR A 45 0.31 -2.30 5.07
C TYR A 45 1.64 -2.62 5.73
N ILE A 46 2.37 -1.58 6.14
CA ILE A 46 3.76 -1.69 6.58
C ILE A 46 3.82 -1.37 8.06
N SER A 47 4.51 -2.20 8.82
CA SER A 47 4.82 -2.00 10.23
C SER A 47 6.33 -2.20 10.43
N ALA A 48 7.03 -1.15 10.85
CA ALA A 48 8.49 -1.18 11.06
C ALA A 48 8.88 -0.17 12.14
N ASP A 49 9.71 -0.57 13.11
CA ASP A 49 10.24 0.32 14.16
C ASP A 49 9.18 1.14 14.94
N GLY A 50 7.95 0.63 15.03
CA GLY A 50 6.82 1.32 15.67
C GLY A 50 6.06 2.30 14.77
N ASP A 51 6.54 2.53 13.55
CA ASP A 51 5.85 3.28 12.50
C ASP A 51 4.90 2.36 11.72
N GLN A 52 3.79 2.95 11.25
CA GLN A 52 2.82 2.29 10.38
C GLN A 52 2.55 3.15 9.15
N GLU A 53 2.64 2.55 7.97
CA GLU A 53 2.41 3.24 6.70
C GLU A 53 1.60 2.37 5.75
N ILE A 54 0.92 3.03 4.82
CA ILE A 54 0.11 2.36 3.79
C ILE A 54 0.54 2.87 2.42
N ILE A 55 0.84 1.94 1.51
CA ILE A 55 1.14 2.24 0.12
C ILE A 55 0.15 1.51 -0.78
N GLY A 56 -0.56 2.24 -1.63
CA GLY A 56 -1.37 1.67 -2.72
C GLY A 56 -0.67 1.83 -4.05
N VAL A 57 -0.72 0.79 -4.90
CA VAL A 57 -0.19 0.83 -6.29
C VAL A 57 -1.16 0.11 -7.21
N THR A 58 -1.45 0.67 -8.39
CA THR A 58 -2.27 0.00 -9.41
C THR A 58 -1.52 -1.15 -10.08
N HIS A 59 -2.21 -2.17 -10.59
CA HIS A 59 -1.56 -3.33 -11.23
C HIS A 59 -0.65 -2.97 -12.40
N ASP A 60 -1.05 -1.98 -13.19
CA ASP A 60 -0.28 -1.44 -14.32
C ASP A 60 0.91 -0.57 -13.88
N ARG A 61 1.08 -0.37 -12.56
CA ARG A 61 2.12 0.43 -11.92
C ARG A 61 2.19 1.86 -12.46
N THR A 62 1.07 2.42 -12.93
CA THR A 62 1.02 3.80 -13.43
C THR A 62 0.55 4.80 -12.37
N LYS A 63 -0.06 4.31 -11.28
CA LYS A 63 -0.59 5.12 -10.18
C LYS A 63 -0.25 4.49 -8.84
N GLY A 64 -0.15 5.35 -7.83
CA GLY A 64 -0.03 4.92 -6.45
C GLY A 64 -0.40 6.04 -5.49
N SER A 65 -0.34 5.75 -4.19
CA SER A 65 -0.59 6.71 -3.12
C SER A 65 0.03 6.22 -1.82
N PHE A 66 0.45 7.16 -0.98
CA PHE A 66 0.84 6.95 0.42
C PHE A 66 0.68 8.28 1.18
N ALA A 67 0.75 8.24 2.52
CA ALA A 67 0.35 9.35 3.39
C ALA A 67 0.96 10.72 3.00
N TYR A 68 2.23 10.74 2.58
CA TYR A 68 2.93 11.99 2.26
C TYR A 68 2.69 12.50 0.84
N CYS A 69 2.03 11.73 -0.01
CA CYS A 69 1.78 12.07 -1.42
C CYS A 69 0.30 11.84 -1.81
N ALA A 70 -0.61 12.04 -0.86
CA ALA A 70 -2.04 11.95 -1.11
C ALA A 70 -2.51 13.03 -2.09
N ASP A 71 -3.49 12.70 -2.94
CA ASP A 71 -4.24 13.63 -3.78
C ASP A 71 -3.45 14.42 -4.84
N GLN A 72 -2.24 13.99 -5.18
CA GLN A 72 -1.42 14.60 -6.25
C GLN A 72 -1.05 13.63 -7.36
N ALA A 73 -0.59 14.18 -8.48
CA ALA A 73 0.07 13.43 -9.53
C ALA A 73 1.39 12.87 -9.00
N LEU A 74 1.31 11.70 -8.37
CA LEU A 74 2.45 10.87 -8.05
C LEU A 74 3.26 10.66 -9.33
N GLN A 75 4.57 10.88 -9.25
CA GLN A 75 5.48 10.38 -10.27
C GLN A 75 5.73 8.92 -9.95
N VAL A 76 5.24 8.04 -10.83
CA VAL A 76 5.49 6.61 -10.76
C VAL A 76 6.48 6.25 -11.84
N HIS A 77 7.59 5.64 -11.43
CA HIS A 77 8.58 5.08 -12.33
C HIS A 77 8.75 3.61 -12.03
N SER A 78 8.62 2.77 -13.06
CA SER A 78 8.87 1.35 -12.96
C SER A 78 10.10 0.99 -13.78
N TYR A 79 11.03 0.28 -13.16
CA TYR A 79 12.25 -0.20 -13.76
C TYR A 79 12.24 -1.72 -13.71
N ALA A 80 12.04 -2.38 -14.85
CA ALA A 80 12.14 -3.82 -14.97
C ALA A 80 13.52 -4.19 -15.54
N GLY A 81 14.20 -5.13 -14.88
CA GLY A 81 15.49 -5.67 -15.31
C GLY A 81 15.58 -7.17 -15.05
N SER A 82 16.66 -7.80 -15.50
CA SER A 82 16.90 -9.24 -15.27
C SER A 82 17.01 -9.63 -13.79
N ALA A 83 17.23 -8.65 -12.90
CA ALA A 83 17.36 -8.85 -11.47
C ALA A 83 16.05 -8.61 -10.69
N GLY A 84 15.00 -8.06 -11.31
CA GLY A 84 13.76 -7.72 -10.62
C GLY A 84 13.03 -6.50 -11.19
N GLU A 85 11.98 -6.08 -10.48
CA GLU A 85 11.19 -4.88 -10.75
C GLU A 85 11.30 -3.91 -9.58
N LEU A 86 11.63 -2.65 -9.87
CA LEU A 86 11.62 -1.55 -8.92
C LEU A 86 10.52 -0.56 -9.28
N ILE A 87 9.65 -0.23 -8.34
CA ILE A 87 8.64 0.82 -8.46
C ILE A 87 9.01 1.94 -7.52
N MET A 88 9.26 3.10 -8.10
CA MET A 88 9.49 4.35 -7.40
C MET A 88 8.24 5.22 -7.49
N LEU A 89 7.69 5.52 -6.33
CA LEU A 89 6.60 6.46 -6.10
C LEU A 89 7.20 7.73 -5.51
N SER A 90 6.92 8.90 -6.07
CA SER A 90 7.39 10.14 -5.47
C SER A 90 6.47 11.31 -5.73
N CYS A 91 6.54 12.28 -4.82
CA CYS A 91 5.93 13.58 -5.02
C CYS A 91 6.86 14.67 -4.51
N SER A 92 6.82 15.81 -5.19
CA SER A 92 7.51 17.02 -4.75
C SER A 92 6.60 17.85 -3.85
N ALA A 93 7.09 19.01 -3.40
CA ALA A 93 6.39 19.87 -2.44
C ALA A 93 4.95 20.19 -2.86
N HIS A 94 3.98 19.67 -2.13
CA HIS A 94 2.55 19.91 -2.40
C HIS A 94 1.75 20.08 -1.12
N LYS A 95 0.55 20.63 -1.26
CA LYS A 95 -0.41 20.78 -0.17
C LYS A 95 -1.09 19.43 0.08
N ASN A 96 -0.97 18.93 1.30
CA ASN A 96 -1.58 17.69 1.78
C ASN A 96 -2.34 18.03 3.06
N ASP A 97 -3.64 18.30 2.92
CA ASP A 97 -4.50 18.88 3.94
C ASP A 97 -3.85 20.11 4.63
N ARG A 98 -3.58 20.04 5.94
CA ARG A 98 -3.05 21.15 6.74
C ARG A 98 -1.54 21.36 6.58
N ALA A 99 -0.83 20.44 5.94
CA ALA A 99 0.61 20.48 5.78
C ALA A 99 1.05 20.62 4.32
N THR A 100 2.30 21.02 4.10
CA THR A 100 2.96 20.82 2.81
C THR A 100 3.90 19.63 2.97
N THR A 101 3.74 18.60 2.16
CA THR A 101 4.53 17.36 2.24
C THR A 101 5.30 17.10 0.96
N ARG A 102 6.27 16.20 1.08
CA ARG A 102 6.96 15.54 -0.03
C ARG A 102 7.34 14.14 0.44
N GLY A 103 7.52 13.22 -0.49
CA GLY A 103 7.94 11.89 -0.11
C GLY A 103 8.40 11.06 -1.29
N ARG A 104 8.97 9.91 -0.95
CA ARG A 104 9.36 8.86 -1.87
C ARG A 104 9.09 7.51 -1.24
N ALA A 105 8.58 6.58 -2.03
CA ALA A 105 8.54 5.17 -1.67
C ALA A 105 9.11 4.33 -2.82
N ASP A 106 10.00 3.41 -2.50
CA ASP A 106 10.62 2.47 -3.41
C ASP A 106 10.15 1.06 -3.01
N ILE A 107 9.63 0.30 -3.97
CA ILE A 107 9.12 -1.07 -3.78
C ILE A 107 9.84 -1.98 -4.77
N GLU A 108 10.53 -2.99 -4.26
CA GLU A 108 11.33 -3.90 -5.07
C GLU A 108 10.77 -5.32 -5.03
N PHE A 109 10.61 -5.92 -6.19
CA PHE A 109 10.19 -7.30 -6.39
C PHE A 109 11.30 -8.09 -7.11
N ILE A 110 11.49 -9.35 -6.71
CA ILE A 110 12.26 -10.32 -7.49
C ILE A 110 11.30 -11.44 -7.88
N GLY A 111 10.95 -11.50 -9.17
CA GLY A 111 9.80 -12.29 -9.62
C GLY A 111 8.51 -11.71 -9.04
N GLU A 112 7.72 -12.55 -8.38
CA GLU A 112 6.48 -12.13 -7.70
C GLU A 112 6.69 -11.82 -6.20
N GLU A 113 7.91 -12.00 -5.70
CA GLU A 113 8.22 -11.90 -4.27
C GLU A 113 8.66 -10.48 -3.92
N LEU A 114 8.01 -9.88 -2.92
CA LEU A 114 8.40 -8.59 -2.36
C LEU A 114 9.73 -8.73 -1.60
N LYS A 115 10.71 -7.90 -1.93
CA LYS A 115 12.06 -7.96 -1.35
C LYS A 115 12.45 -6.75 -0.53
N SER A 116 12.05 -5.55 -0.96
CA SER A 116 12.29 -4.36 -0.16
C SER A 116 11.18 -3.32 -0.32
N VAL A 117 10.96 -2.58 0.75
CA VAL A 117 10.13 -1.37 0.76
C VAL A 117 10.86 -0.29 1.55
N ARG A 118 11.12 0.83 0.90
CA ARG A 118 11.72 2.01 1.52
C ARG A 118 10.76 3.17 1.38
N LEU A 119 10.51 3.89 2.47
CA LEU A 119 9.63 5.05 2.45
C LEU A 119 10.29 6.19 3.23
N GLU A 120 10.33 7.37 2.64
CA GLU A 120 10.74 8.61 3.30
C GLU A 120 9.66 9.68 3.11
N GLY A 121 9.17 10.21 4.23
CA GLY A 121 8.12 11.22 4.28
C GLY A 121 8.59 12.47 4.99
N HIS A 122 8.37 13.65 4.39
CA HIS A 122 8.82 14.92 4.93
C HIS A 122 7.66 15.93 5.01
N VAL A 123 7.62 16.69 6.10
CA VAL A 123 6.67 17.78 6.33
C VAL A 123 7.41 19.12 6.34
N LYS A 124 6.89 20.11 5.61
CA LYS A 124 7.40 21.48 5.64
C LYS A 124 7.08 22.12 7.00
N LYS A 125 8.11 22.63 7.66
CA LYS A 125 8.02 23.47 8.87
C LYS A 125 8.60 24.86 8.58
N MET A 126 8.51 25.77 9.55
CA MET A 126 8.96 27.16 9.41
C MET A 126 10.42 27.30 8.92
N PHE A 127 11.31 26.41 9.39
CA PHE A 127 12.75 26.47 9.08
C PHE A 127 13.23 25.47 8.01
N GLY A 128 12.32 24.77 7.32
CA GLY A 128 12.72 23.82 6.29
C GLY A 128 11.87 22.55 6.24
N TRP A 129 12.42 21.52 5.62
CA TRP A 129 11.81 20.19 5.57
C TRP A 129 12.25 19.38 6.77
N LYS A 130 11.29 18.87 7.55
CA LYS A 130 11.56 17.92 8.63
C LYS A 130 11.15 16.52 8.16
N LYS A 131 12.03 15.54 8.37
CA LYS A 131 11.71 14.12 8.22
C LYS A 131 10.66 13.73 9.25
N ASP A 132 9.61 13.06 8.79
CA ASP A 132 8.43 12.69 9.57
C ASP A 132 8.25 11.17 9.64
N ALA A 133 8.52 10.46 8.53
CA ALA A 133 8.63 9.00 8.49
C ALA A 133 9.89 8.55 7.76
N GLN A 134 10.46 7.43 8.22
CA GLN A 134 11.52 6.70 7.55
C GLN A 134 11.34 5.21 7.80
N ILE A 135 11.00 4.48 6.75
CA ILE A 135 10.92 3.02 6.77
C ILE A 135 11.95 2.46 5.80
N ASN A 136 12.67 1.43 6.22
CA ASN A 136 13.62 0.71 5.38
C ASN A 136 13.52 -0.79 5.66
N CYS A 137 12.56 -1.44 5.01
CA CYS A 137 12.41 -2.89 5.07
C CYS A 137 13.18 -3.53 3.91
N VAL A 138 14.16 -4.35 4.23
CA VAL A 138 15.00 -5.09 3.28
C VAL A 138 15.04 -6.56 3.65
N ASP A 139 15.50 -7.41 2.73
CA ASP A 139 15.61 -8.86 2.93
C ASP A 139 14.29 -9.49 3.40
N LEU A 140 13.19 -9.04 2.79
CA LEU A 140 11.86 -9.53 3.12
C LEU A 140 11.66 -10.97 2.64
N GLU A 141 11.09 -11.77 3.52
CA GLU A 141 10.73 -13.16 3.29
C GLU A 141 9.23 -13.36 3.50
N ARG A 142 8.60 -14.03 2.54
CA ARG A 142 7.22 -14.46 2.63
C ARG A 142 7.05 -15.44 3.78
N GLN A 143 6.03 -15.20 4.62
CA GLN A 143 5.67 -16.03 5.77
C GLN A 143 4.64 -17.11 5.40
#